data_AF-A0A2R6IU61-F1
#
_entry.id   AF-A0A2R6IU61-F1
#
_cell.length_a   1.000
_cell.length_b   1.000
_cell.length_c   1.000
_cell.angle_alpha   90.00
_cell.angle_beta   90.00
_cell.angle_gamma   90.00
#
_symmetry.space_group_name_H-M   'P 1'
#
loop_
_entity.id
_entity.type
_entity.pdbx_description
1 polymer ?
#
loop_
_entity_poly.entity_id
_entity_poly.type
_entity_poly.pdbx_seq_one_letter_code
_entity_poly.pdbx_strand_id
1 'polypeptide(L)'
;MTYPPHPVGPGGEAPVGTVDLRDYTAEVVTWTTSQASPPGVREPNHVAIVEFDVDGEPVRAVGQATTGDLEIGDEVEPVYSEELREPGAGIREPASQSWDGFRFRPTE
;
A
#
# COMPACT_ATOMS: atom_id res chain seq x y z
N MET A 1 7.66 -6.19 -14.11
CA MET A 1 7.69 -4.81 -13.53
C MET A 1 8.33 -4.82 -12.13
N THR A 2 8.78 -3.70 -11.54
CA THR A 2 9.26 -3.68 -10.13
C THR A 2 8.42 -2.76 -9.25
N TYR A 3 8.05 -3.25 -8.06
CA TYR A 3 7.38 -2.47 -7.03
C TYR A 3 7.88 -2.93 -5.64
N PRO A 4 8.42 -2.04 -4.80
CA PRO A 4 8.70 -0.61 -5.07
C PRO A 4 9.68 -0.40 -6.24
N PRO A 5 9.78 0.84 -6.77
CA PRO A 5 10.70 1.15 -7.87
C PRO A 5 12.14 0.78 -7.50
N HIS A 6 12.83 0.11 -8.43
CA HIS A 6 14.22 -0.28 -8.24
C HIS A 6 15.10 0.24 -9.38
N PRO A 7 16.32 0.76 -9.10
CA PRO A 7 17.20 1.33 -10.14
C PRO A 7 17.77 0.28 -11.11
N VAL A 8 17.60 -1.01 -10.82
CA VAL A 8 18.09 -2.13 -11.62
C VAL A 8 17.02 -3.21 -11.66
N GLY A 9 16.62 -3.65 -12.85
CA GLY A 9 15.66 -4.73 -13.01
C GLY A 9 16.21 -6.09 -12.57
N PRO A 10 15.36 -7.12 -12.41
CA PRO A 10 15.79 -8.45 -12.00
C PRO A 10 16.85 -9.08 -12.91
N GLY A 11 16.89 -8.71 -14.20
CA GLY A 11 17.90 -9.17 -15.15
C GLY A 11 19.14 -8.28 -15.27
N GLY A 12 19.23 -7.20 -14.48
CA GLY A 12 20.34 -6.24 -14.53
C GLY A 12 20.09 -5.04 -15.48
N GLU A 13 18.94 -4.97 -16.13
CA GLU A 13 18.56 -3.86 -17.01
C GLU A 13 18.26 -2.55 -16.26
N ALA A 14 18.44 -1.42 -16.95
CA ALA A 14 18.01 -0.12 -16.44
C ALA A 14 16.48 0.06 -16.63
N PRO A 15 15.78 0.78 -15.73
CA PRO A 15 14.37 1.12 -15.89
C PRO A 15 14.14 1.95 -17.15
N VAL A 16 13.03 1.67 -17.85
CA VAL A 16 12.67 2.35 -19.12
C VAL A 16 11.49 3.32 -18.98
N GLY A 17 10.85 3.36 -17.81
CA GLY A 17 9.68 4.20 -17.58
C GLY A 17 9.11 4.03 -16.17
N THR A 18 7.93 4.58 -15.95
CA THR A 18 7.19 4.49 -14.69
C THR A 18 5.72 4.28 -15.01
N VAL A 19 5.05 3.46 -14.20
CA VAL A 19 3.61 3.26 -14.22
C VAL A 19 3.03 3.83 -12.94
N ASP A 20 1.91 4.53 -13.05
CA ASP A 20 1.17 5.01 -11.91
C ASP A 20 0.09 4.00 -11.53
N LEU A 21 0.24 3.35 -10.38
CA LEU A 21 -0.74 2.35 -9.92
C LEU A 21 -2.10 2.96 -9.54
N ARG A 22 -2.21 4.30 -9.44
CA ARG A 22 -3.49 4.98 -9.21
C ARG A 22 -4.45 4.89 -10.38
N ASP A 23 -3.94 4.59 -11.56
CA ASP A 23 -4.75 4.41 -12.77
C ASP A 23 -5.43 3.03 -12.82
N TYR A 24 -5.21 2.19 -11.79
CA TYR A 24 -5.65 0.80 -11.71
C TYR A 24 -6.36 0.50 -10.39
N THR A 25 -7.27 -0.47 -10.42
CA THR A 25 -7.76 -1.17 -9.23
C THR A 25 -6.91 -2.40 -8.94
N ALA A 26 -7.05 -2.96 -7.74
CA ALA A 26 -6.34 -4.15 -7.32
C ALA A 26 -7.27 -5.13 -6.62
N GLU A 27 -6.96 -6.43 -6.69
CA GLU A 27 -7.67 -7.47 -5.96
C GLU A 27 -6.98 -7.76 -4.62
N VAL A 28 -7.75 -7.95 -3.55
CA VAL A 28 -7.21 -8.37 -2.25
C VAL A 28 -6.74 -9.83 -2.30
N VAL A 29 -5.44 -10.03 -2.20
CA VAL A 29 -4.84 -11.37 -2.13
C VAL A 29 -4.96 -11.97 -0.74
N THR A 30 -4.72 -11.15 0.29
CA THR A 30 -4.89 -11.54 1.69
C THR A 30 -4.89 -10.29 2.58
N TRP A 31 -5.44 -10.40 3.78
CA TRP A 31 -5.51 -9.29 4.72
C TRP A 31 -5.50 -9.76 6.17
N THR A 32 -5.25 -8.83 7.08
CA THR A 32 -5.34 -9.05 8.51
C THR A 32 -5.64 -7.77 9.28
N THR A 33 -6.08 -7.92 10.52
CA THR A 33 -6.29 -6.80 11.45
C THR A 33 -5.29 -6.86 12.59
N SER A 34 -4.48 -5.81 12.72
CA SER A 34 -3.65 -5.60 13.90
C SER A 34 -4.47 -4.92 15.00
N GLN A 35 -4.78 -5.69 16.03
CA GLN A 35 -5.57 -5.23 17.18
C GLN A 35 -4.78 -4.41 18.20
N ALA A 36 -3.44 -4.48 18.17
CA ALA A 36 -2.56 -3.76 19.08
C ALA A 36 -1.52 -3.01 18.25
N SER A 37 -1.92 -1.84 17.76
CA SER A 37 -1.11 -1.09 16.80
C SER A 37 -0.01 -0.31 17.51
N PRO A 38 1.18 -0.14 16.89
CA PRO A 38 2.21 0.72 17.44
C PRO A 38 1.70 2.17 17.63
N PRO A 39 2.28 2.94 18.57
CA PRO A 39 1.94 4.34 18.75
C PRO A 39 1.95 5.16 17.45
N GLY A 40 0.92 6.00 17.28
CA GLY A 40 0.72 6.82 16.09
C GLY A 40 0.06 6.10 14.91
N VAL A 41 -0.09 4.78 14.95
CA VAL A 41 -0.83 4.02 13.94
C VAL A 41 -2.29 3.89 14.38
N ARG A 42 -3.23 4.02 13.44
CA ARG A 42 -4.67 3.86 13.69
C ARG A 42 -4.96 2.49 14.31
N GLU A 43 -5.81 2.43 15.32
CA GLU A 43 -6.23 1.17 15.96
C GLU A 43 -7.74 0.98 15.85
N PRO A 44 -8.22 -0.19 15.37
CA PRO A 44 -7.44 -1.28 14.78
C PRO A 44 -6.82 -0.88 13.43
N ASN A 45 -5.68 -1.50 13.07
CA ASN A 45 -5.03 -1.28 11.78
C ASN A 45 -5.29 -2.45 10.84
N HIS A 46 -6.11 -2.23 9.81
CA HIS A 46 -6.36 -3.20 8.75
C HIS A 46 -5.24 -3.12 7.71
N VAL A 47 -4.63 -4.25 7.38
CA VAL A 47 -3.50 -4.34 6.42
C VAL A 47 -3.84 -5.38 5.38
N ALA A 48 -3.68 -5.02 4.11
CA ALA A 48 -3.94 -5.89 2.98
C ALA A 48 -2.71 -6.01 2.09
N ILE A 49 -2.55 -7.18 1.48
CA ILE A 49 -1.73 -7.39 0.29
C ILE A 49 -2.70 -7.45 -0.88
N VAL A 50 -2.45 -6.62 -1.89
CA VAL A 50 -3.29 -6.50 -3.08
C VAL A 50 -2.46 -6.80 -4.32
N GLU A 51 -3.12 -7.23 -5.39
CA GLU A 51 -2.51 -7.47 -6.70
C GLU A 51 -3.19 -6.60 -7.75
N PHE A 52 -2.42 -5.71 -8.37
CA PHE A 52 -2.81 -4.94 -9.54
C PHE A 52 -2.56 -5.80 -10.78
N ASP A 53 -3.49 -5.77 -11.73
CA ASP A 53 -3.23 -6.19 -13.11
C ASP A 53 -2.83 -4.97 -13.92
N VAL A 54 -1.55 -4.91 -14.33
CA VAL A 54 -1.05 -3.85 -15.21
C VAL A 54 -0.74 -4.45 -16.56
N ASP A 55 -1.66 -4.27 -17.51
CA ASP A 55 -1.54 -4.81 -18.87
C ASP A 55 -1.28 -6.34 -18.89
N GLY A 56 -1.89 -7.09 -17.96
CA GLY A 56 -1.72 -8.54 -17.80
C GLY A 56 -0.49 -8.97 -17.00
N GLU A 57 0.28 -8.03 -16.45
CA GLU A 57 1.39 -8.29 -15.53
C GLU A 57 0.97 -8.05 -14.07
N PRO A 58 1.08 -9.06 -13.17
CA PRO A 58 0.68 -8.91 -11.78
C PRO A 58 1.70 -8.09 -10.98
N VAL A 59 1.22 -7.09 -10.23
CA VAL A 59 2.04 -6.30 -9.30
C VAL A 59 1.42 -6.26 -7.92
N ARG A 60 2.19 -6.73 -6.93
CA ARG A 60 1.73 -6.79 -5.54
C ARG A 60 2.20 -5.61 -4.72
N ALA A 61 1.29 -5.09 -3.90
CA ALA A 61 1.57 -4.05 -2.93
C ALA A 61 1.00 -4.44 -1.55
N VAL A 62 1.61 -3.92 -0.50
CA VAL A 62 1.11 -4.02 0.87
C VAL A 62 0.80 -2.62 1.40
N GLY A 63 -0.32 -2.48 2.11
CA GLY A 63 -0.78 -1.18 2.59
C GLY A 63 -1.89 -1.30 3.62
N GLN A 64 -2.22 -0.18 4.26
CA GLN A 64 -3.34 -0.12 5.18
C GLN A 64 -4.64 -0.08 4.38
N ALA A 65 -5.69 -0.74 4.85
CA ALA A 65 -7.03 -0.58 4.30
C ALA A 65 -7.80 0.55 5.02
N THR A 66 -8.78 1.13 4.35
CA THR A 66 -9.63 2.19 4.93
C THR A 66 -10.63 1.64 5.95
N THR A 67 -11.04 0.38 5.78
CA THR A 67 -11.96 -0.37 6.65
C THR A 67 -11.46 -1.81 6.85
N GLY A 68 -12.08 -2.54 7.78
CA GLY A 68 -11.89 -3.97 8.00
C GLY A 68 -12.89 -4.86 7.26
N ASP A 69 -13.83 -4.26 6.54
CA ASP A 69 -14.76 -4.94 5.64
C ASP A 69 -13.99 -5.31 4.36
N LEU A 70 -13.23 -6.39 4.43
CA LEU A 70 -12.45 -6.94 3.33
C LEU A 70 -12.60 -8.46 3.31
N GLU A 71 -12.69 -9.02 2.12
CA GLU A 71 -12.55 -10.44 1.82
C GLU A 71 -11.44 -10.65 0.78
N ILE A 72 -10.95 -11.88 0.66
CA ILE A 72 -10.01 -12.24 -0.41
C ILE A 72 -10.80 -12.24 -1.73
N GLY A 73 -10.29 -11.54 -2.74
CA GLY A 73 -10.97 -11.35 -4.02
C GLY A 73 -11.69 -10.01 -4.15
N ASP A 74 -11.81 -9.22 -3.08
CA ASP A 74 -12.44 -7.89 -3.16
C ASP A 74 -11.60 -6.94 -4.01
N GLU A 75 -12.28 -6.08 -4.77
CA GLU A 75 -11.63 -5.01 -5.51
C GLU A 75 -11.43 -3.78 -4.61
N VAL A 76 -10.22 -3.20 -4.70
CA VAL A 76 -9.85 -2.00 -3.98
C VAL A 76 -9.12 -1.01 -4.88
N GLU A 77 -9.21 0.27 -4.55
CA GLU A 77 -8.46 1.35 -5.19
C GLU A 77 -7.46 1.98 -4.21
N PRO A 78 -6.30 2.46 -4.68
CA PRO A 78 -5.36 3.22 -3.87
C PRO A 78 -5.87 4.65 -3.63
N VAL A 79 -6.11 5.00 -2.37
CA VAL A 79 -6.48 6.36 -1.95
C VAL A 79 -5.33 7.03 -1.20
N TYR A 80 -5.03 8.27 -1.57
CA TYR A 80 -3.98 9.04 -0.90
C TYR A 80 -4.39 9.39 0.53
N SER A 81 -3.43 9.37 1.43
CA SER A 81 -3.55 9.75 2.83
C SER A 81 -2.37 10.63 3.20
N GLU A 82 -2.65 11.86 3.63
CA GLU A 82 -1.62 12.82 4.08
C GLU A 82 -0.83 12.29 5.29
N GLU A 83 -1.44 11.40 6.08
CA GLU A 83 -0.81 10.85 7.28
C GLU A 83 -1.23 9.39 7.52
N LEU A 84 -0.33 8.44 7.21
CA LEU A 84 -0.49 7.01 7.50
C LEU A 84 -0.34 6.71 9.00
N ARG A 85 0.48 7.52 9.69
CA ARG A 85 0.70 7.46 11.14
C ARG A 85 1.15 8.83 11.66
N GLU A 86 0.80 9.14 12.91
CA GLU A 86 1.09 10.43 13.56
C GLU A 86 2.62 10.65 13.74
N PRO A 87 3.18 11.74 13.18
CA PRO A 87 4.58 12.11 13.39
C PRO A 87 4.86 12.38 14.87
N GLY A 88 5.91 11.75 15.41
CA GLY A 88 6.37 11.98 16.80
C GLY A 88 5.66 11.14 17.87
N ALA A 89 4.58 10.43 17.55
CA ALA A 89 3.96 9.47 18.47
C ALA A 89 4.82 8.20 18.67
N GLY A 90 5.63 7.86 17.67
CA GLY A 90 6.56 6.71 17.70
C GLY A 90 8.02 7.10 18.00
N ILE A 91 8.93 6.14 17.82
CA ILE A 91 10.38 6.34 18.09
C ILE A 91 11.15 7.08 16.99
N ARG A 92 10.52 7.35 15.82
CA ARG A 92 11.18 8.03 14.71
C ARG A 92 11.12 9.54 14.88
N GLU A 93 12.22 10.22 14.55
CA GLU A 93 12.28 11.68 14.50
C GLU A 93 11.30 12.22 13.42
N PRO A 94 10.42 13.18 13.74
CA PRO A 94 9.35 13.62 12.85
C PRO A 94 9.80 14.10 11.46
N ALA A 95 10.93 14.81 11.35
CA ALA A 95 11.42 15.33 10.08
C ALA A 95 12.22 14.30 9.25
N SER A 96 12.49 13.11 9.79
CA SER A 96 13.32 12.09 9.13
C SER A 96 12.70 11.41 7.90
N GLN A 97 11.40 11.60 7.66
CA GLN A 97 10.68 11.00 6.54
C GLN A 97 9.40 11.76 6.23
N SER A 98 8.79 11.46 5.07
CA SER A 98 7.38 11.75 4.85
C SER A 98 6.50 10.72 5.57
N TRP A 99 5.27 11.13 5.90
CA TRP A 99 4.31 10.33 6.66
C TRP A 99 3.04 10.05 5.86
N ASP A 100 2.97 10.59 4.65
CA ASP A 100 1.93 10.36 3.68
C ASP A 100 2.13 9.03 2.94
N GLY A 101 1.10 8.65 2.18
CA GLY A 101 1.16 7.51 1.28
C GLY A 101 -0.22 7.08 0.85
N PHE A 102 -0.37 5.80 0.51
CA PHE A 102 -1.62 5.24 0.02
C PHE A 102 -2.21 4.23 0.99
N ARG A 103 -3.55 4.20 1.02
CA ARG A 103 -4.37 3.18 1.65
C ARG A 103 -5.24 2.52 0.59
N PHE A 104 -5.78 1.35 0.88
CA PHE A 104 -6.71 0.65 -0.01
C PHE A 104 -8.14 0.85 0.45
N ARG A 105 -9.00 1.33 -0.46
CA ARG A 105 -10.43 1.51 -0.24
C ARG A 105 -11.21 0.50 -1.09
N PRO A 106 -12.14 -0.28 -0.53
CA PRO A 106 -13.07 -1.09 -1.32
C PRO A 106 -13.85 -0.25 -2.33
N THR A 107 -14.02 -0.74 -3.56
CA THR A 107 -14.73 -0.06 -4.65
C THR A 107 -16.21 -0.44 -4.76
N GLU A 108 -16.65 -1.50 -4.07
CA GLU A 108 -18.03 -2.01 -4.02
C GLU A 108 -18.60 -2.11 -2.58
#